data_AF-A0A919AXA1-F1
#
_entry.id   AF-A0A919AXA1-F1
#
_cell.length_a   1.000
_cell.length_b   1.000
_cell.length_c   1.000
_cell.angle_alpha   90.00
_cell.angle_beta   90.00
_cell.angle_gamma   90.00
#
_symmetry.space_group_name_H-M   'P 1'
#
loop_
_entity.id
_entity.type
_entity.pdbx_description
1 polymer ?
#
loop_
_entity_poly.entity_id
_entity_poly.type
_entity_poly.pdbx_seq_one_letter_code
_entity_poly.pdbx_strand_id
1 'polypeptide(L)'
;MPALRTMGRSGAALAALAVLTVPAVAFAAVSGTGPAPAPSSAVSPSPAAQAAREGSPSSAVDRVAAFYGAYVDALTGKPDTTLAKALRSHFLTPEFRARLEKWERDQGVDGVFRAQNTPRAWRVEYDNSGAGHTWTLVRLTWGDDSKPTYTYLAVQSDLSTRLISDIKEENTKQ
;
A
#
# COMPACT_ATOMS: atom_id res chain seq x y z
N MET A 1 -30.42 -7.16 33.61
CA MET A 1 -31.24 -8.40 33.63
C MET A 1 -32.70 -7.96 33.67
N PRO A 2 -33.62 -8.40 32.79
CA PRO A 2 -33.55 -9.33 31.64
C PRO A 2 -33.97 -8.61 30.32
N ALA A 3 -34.21 -9.22 29.16
CA ALA A 3 -33.62 -10.32 28.39
C ALA A 3 -34.31 -10.32 27.00
N LEU A 4 -33.53 -10.68 25.97
CA LEU A 4 -33.86 -11.36 24.69
C LEU A 4 -35.02 -10.88 23.79
N ARG A 5 -34.71 -10.82 22.48
CA ARG A 5 -35.40 -11.61 21.44
C ARG A 5 -34.58 -11.74 20.14
N THR A 6 -33.85 -12.85 20.07
CA THR A 6 -33.82 -13.90 19.03
C THR A 6 -34.41 -13.61 17.63
N MET A 7 -33.52 -13.76 16.62
CA MET A 7 -33.63 -14.58 15.39
C MET A 7 -34.58 -14.20 14.23
N GLY A 8 -34.02 -14.23 13.01
CA GLY A 8 -34.77 -14.40 11.76
C GLY A 8 -33.85 -14.74 10.58
N ARG A 9 -33.65 -16.04 10.33
CA ARG A 9 -33.15 -16.60 9.05
C ARG A 9 -34.34 -16.71 8.08
N SER A 10 -34.14 -16.39 6.80
CA SER A 10 -34.84 -16.91 5.59
C SER A 10 -34.25 -16.14 4.40
N GLY A 11 -33.77 -16.71 3.28
CA GLY A 11 -34.18 -17.92 2.57
C GLY A 11 -35.19 -17.55 1.48
N ALA A 12 -34.74 -17.40 0.22
CA ALA A 12 -35.61 -17.49 -0.97
C ALA A 12 -34.77 -17.65 -2.24
N ALA A 13 -34.87 -18.84 -2.85
CA ALA A 13 -34.55 -19.08 -4.24
C ALA A 13 -35.73 -18.64 -5.12
N LEU A 14 -35.48 -18.07 -6.29
CA LEU A 14 -36.48 -17.94 -7.37
C LEU A 14 -35.80 -18.18 -8.73
N ALA A 15 -36.21 -19.26 -9.37
CA ALA A 15 -36.04 -19.54 -10.78
C ALA A 15 -37.22 -18.93 -11.56
N ALA A 16 -36.99 -18.47 -12.79
CA ALA A 16 -38.07 -18.33 -13.78
C ALA A 16 -37.51 -18.32 -15.21
N LEU A 17 -38.01 -19.27 -16.02
CA LEU A 17 -37.86 -19.37 -17.47
C LEU A 17 -38.68 -18.27 -18.18
N ALA A 18 -38.22 -17.83 -19.35
CA ALA A 18 -39.10 -17.29 -20.39
C ALA A 18 -38.57 -17.68 -21.78
N VAL A 19 -39.36 -18.51 -22.46
CA VAL A 19 -39.20 -18.97 -23.84
C VAL A 19 -39.95 -18.00 -24.76
N LEU A 20 -39.38 -17.62 -25.90
CA LEU A 20 -40.13 -17.07 -27.03
C LEU A 20 -39.56 -17.60 -28.35
N THR A 21 -40.46 -17.95 -29.26
CA THR A 21 -40.28 -18.84 -30.41
C THR A 21 -40.64 -18.19 -31.75
N VAL A 22 -40.00 -18.69 -32.83
CA VAL A 22 -40.35 -18.74 -34.30
C VAL A 22 -40.20 -17.42 -35.12
N PRO A 23 -39.88 -17.39 -36.46
CA PRO A 23 -39.80 -18.46 -37.47
C PRO A 23 -38.53 -18.60 -38.33
N ALA A 24 -38.50 -19.74 -39.01
CA ALA A 24 -37.53 -20.22 -39.98
C ALA A 24 -37.61 -19.52 -41.35
N VAL A 25 -36.43 -19.37 -41.99
CA VAL A 25 -36.29 -19.28 -43.45
C VAL A 25 -35.12 -20.18 -43.85
N ALA A 26 -35.41 -21.17 -44.69
CA ALA A 26 -34.43 -22.08 -45.28
C ALA A 26 -33.68 -21.39 -46.43
N PHE A 27 -32.43 -21.76 -46.69
CA PHE A 27 -31.96 -22.20 -48.02
C PHE A 27 -30.45 -22.58 -48.03
N ALA A 28 -30.18 -23.66 -48.77
CA ALA A 28 -28.95 -24.05 -49.46
C ALA A 28 -27.73 -24.59 -48.66
N ALA A 29 -27.43 -25.85 -48.97
CA ALA A 29 -26.28 -26.63 -48.53
C ALA A 29 -24.97 -26.22 -49.25
N VAL A 30 -23.85 -26.30 -48.54
CA VAL A 30 -22.56 -26.73 -49.10
C VAL A 30 -21.81 -27.57 -48.08
N SER A 31 -21.45 -28.77 -48.49
CA SER A 31 -20.63 -29.71 -47.72
C SER A 31 -19.20 -29.17 -47.66
N GLY A 32 -18.78 -28.75 -46.47
CA GLY A 32 -17.39 -28.42 -46.15
C GLY A 32 -16.98 -29.14 -44.87
N THR A 33 -16.40 -30.32 -45.00
CA THR A 33 -15.71 -31.02 -43.91
C THR A 33 -14.47 -30.23 -43.49
N GLY A 34 -14.61 -29.40 -42.46
CA GLY A 34 -13.50 -28.79 -41.72
C GLY A 34 -13.53 -29.28 -40.26
N PRO A 35 -12.38 -29.59 -39.65
CA PRO A 35 -12.34 -30.07 -38.26
C PRO A 35 -12.93 -29.04 -37.31
N ALA A 36 -13.81 -29.50 -36.41
CA ALA A 36 -14.42 -28.68 -35.38
C ALA A 36 -13.32 -28.00 -34.52
N PRO A 37 -13.43 -26.70 -34.21
CA PRO A 37 -12.53 -26.08 -33.25
C PRO A 37 -12.76 -26.74 -31.89
N ALA A 38 -11.70 -27.31 -31.32
CA ALA A 38 -11.71 -27.80 -29.95
C ALA A 38 -12.10 -26.65 -28.99
N PRO A 39 -12.84 -26.91 -27.90
CA PRO A 39 -13.12 -25.89 -26.91
C PRO A 39 -11.80 -25.38 -26.35
N SER A 40 -11.52 -24.09 -26.56
CA SER A 40 -10.43 -23.40 -25.89
C SER A 40 -10.59 -23.59 -24.39
N SER A 41 -9.68 -24.34 -23.78
CA SER A 41 -9.61 -24.45 -22.33
C SER A 41 -9.48 -23.03 -21.77
N ALA A 42 -10.49 -22.59 -21.03
CA ALA A 42 -10.45 -21.31 -20.34
C ALA A 42 -9.22 -21.34 -19.43
N VAL A 43 -8.21 -20.54 -19.77
CA VAL A 43 -7.08 -20.25 -18.88
C VAL A 43 -7.70 -19.65 -17.63
N SER A 44 -7.71 -20.43 -16.55
CA SER A 44 -8.08 -19.90 -15.24
C SER A 44 -7.08 -18.77 -14.94
N PRO A 45 -7.54 -17.58 -14.51
CA PRO A 45 -6.62 -16.52 -14.14
C PRO A 45 -5.70 -17.06 -13.05
N SER A 46 -4.41 -17.14 -13.35
CA SER A 46 -3.39 -17.42 -12.34
C SER A 46 -3.58 -16.39 -11.23
N PRO A 47 -3.59 -16.79 -9.93
CA PRO A 47 -3.56 -15.81 -8.85
C PRO A 47 -2.45 -14.82 -9.17
N ALA A 48 -2.78 -13.52 -9.17
CA ALA A 48 -1.87 -12.46 -9.57
C ALA A 48 -0.54 -12.68 -8.84
N ALA A 49 0.49 -13.10 -9.58
CA ALA A 49 1.79 -13.33 -9.01
C ALA A 49 2.20 -12.02 -8.33
N GLN A 50 2.40 -12.07 -7.02
CA GLN A 50 2.87 -10.89 -6.29
C GLN A 50 4.14 -10.43 -6.99
N ALA A 51 4.16 -9.17 -7.43
CA ALA A 51 5.31 -8.62 -8.12
C ALA A 51 6.55 -8.81 -7.23
N ALA A 52 7.60 -9.41 -7.80
CA ALA A 52 8.89 -9.49 -7.13
C ALA A 52 9.34 -8.07 -6.75
N ARG A 53 9.84 -7.91 -5.53
CA ARG A 53 10.39 -6.64 -5.05
C ARG A 53 11.90 -6.77 -5.02
N GLU A 54 12.55 -5.87 -5.72
CA GLU A 54 14.01 -5.73 -5.71
C GLU A 54 14.38 -4.48 -4.91
N GLY A 55 15.59 -4.46 -4.37
CA GLY A 55 16.12 -3.32 -3.66
C GLY A 55 17.64 -3.39 -3.57
N SER A 56 18.26 -2.23 -3.38
CA SER A 56 19.70 -2.10 -3.31
C SER A 56 20.14 -1.38 -2.02
N PRO A 57 21.14 -1.91 -1.28
CA PRO A 57 21.73 -1.20 -0.15
C PRO A 57 22.51 0.07 -0.57
N SER A 58 22.79 0.23 -1.87
CA SER A 58 23.40 1.44 -2.42
C SER A 58 22.39 2.53 -2.81
N SER A 59 21.09 2.22 -2.82
CA SER A 59 20.02 3.16 -3.15
C SER A 59 19.52 3.89 -1.92
N ALA A 60 19.51 5.23 -1.96
CA ALA A 60 18.92 6.03 -0.90
C ALA A 60 17.39 5.82 -0.81
N VAL A 61 16.72 5.66 -1.95
CA VAL A 61 15.27 5.42 -2.02
C VAL A 61 14.91 4.09 -1.38
N ASP A 62 15.66 3.02 -1.69
CA ASP A 62 15.41 1.70 -1.09
C ASP A 62 15.71 1.69 0.40
N ARG A 63 16.69 2.49 0.83
CA ARG A 63 17.00 2.65 2.25
C ARG A 63 15.90 3.39 3.01
N VAL A 64 15.28 4.40 2.40
CA VAL A 64 14.06 5.06 2.94
C VAL A 64 12.91 4.04 3.00
N ALA A 65 12.70 3.24 1.95
CA ALA A 65 11.68 2.20 1.94
C ALA A 65 11.90 1.15 3.04
N ALA A 66 13.14 0.68 3.22
CA ALA A 66 13.50 -0.24 4.28
C ALA A 66 13.24 0.35 5.67
N PHE A 67 13.55 1.63 5.87
CA PHE A 67 13.28 2.33 7.13
C PHE A 67 11.79 2.39 7.43
N TYR A 68 10.96 2.92 6.52
CA TYR A 68 9.52 3.05 6.77
C TYR A 68 8.84 1.70 6.93
N GLY A 69 9.26 0.67 6.17
CA GLY A 69 8.80 -0.70 6.36
C GLY A 69 9.06 -1.21 7.77
N ALA A 70 10.33 -1.24 8.18
CA ALA A 70 10.70 -1.74 9.49
C ALA A 70 10.13 -0.90 10.64
N TYR A 71 10.03 0.42 10.46
CA TYR A 71 9.55 1.33 11.49
C TYR A 71 8.04 1.21 11.72
N VAL A 72 7.26 1.08 10.64
CA VAL A 72 5.82 0.77 10.72
C VAL A 72 5.59 -0.61 11.33
N ASP A 73 6.36 -1.62 10.92
CA ASP A 73 6.25 -2.98 11.48
C ASP A 73 6.56 -3.01 12.99
N ALA A 74 7.58 -2.27 13.44
CA ALA A 74 7.93 -2.17 14.86
C ALA A 74 6.84 -1.51 15.73
N LEU A 75 5.98 -0.68 15.14
CA LEU A 75 4.91 0.03 15.84
C LEU A 75 3.53 -0.61 15.63
N THR A 76 3.40 -1.54 14.69
CA THR A 76 2.16 -2.23 14.38
C THR A 76 1.90 -3.37 15.39
N GLY A 77 0.65 -3.49 15.86
CA GLY A 77 0.28 -4.50 16.84
C GLY A 77 0.74 -4.13 18.25
N LYS A 78 1.77 -4.81 18.77
CA LYS A 78 2.38 -4.48 20.07
C LYS A 78 3.64 -3.64 19.81
N PRO A 79 3.63 -2.33 20.12
CA PRO A 79 4.76 -1.46 19.81
C PRO A 79 6.04 -1.90 20.53
N ASP A 80 7.14 -2.02 19.79
CA ASP A 80 8.49 -2.20 20.32
C ASP A 80 9.26 -0.88 20.22
N THR A 81 9.23 -0.13 21.32
CA THR A 81 9.91 1.17 21.43
C THR A 81 11.43 1.06 21.38
N THR A 82 11.99 -0.09 21.77
CA THR A 82 13.44 -0.32 21.75
C THR A 82 13.91 -0.52 20.31
N LEU A 83 13.20 -1.36 19.55
CA LEU A 83 13.45 -1.55 18.13
C LEU A 83 13.23 -0.25 17.35
N ALA A 84 12.14 0.47 17.61
CA ALA A 84 11.86 1.77 16.99
C ALA A 84 13.01 2.77 17.20
N LYS A 85 13.56 2.86 18.42
CA LYS A 85 14.71 3.71 18.73
C LYS A 85 16.00 3.25 18.04
N ALA A 86 16.23 1.93 17.96
CA ALA A 86 17.37 1.36 17.25
C ALA A 86 17.31 1.65 15.74
N LEU A 87 16.13 1.49 15.13
CA LEU A 87 15.88 1.82 13.73
C LEU A 87 16.16 3.30 13.45
N ARG A 88 15.61 4.21 14.27
CA ARG A 88 15.93 5.64 14.15
C ARG A 88 17.43 5.87 14.20
N SER A 89 18.14 5.26 15.14
CA SER A 89 19.60 5.39 15.29
C SER A 89 20.39 4.86 14.09
N HIS A 90 19.87 3.85 13.38
CA HIS A 90 20.51 3.22 12.24
C HIS A 90 20.28 3.97 10.92
N PHE A 91 19.08 4.52 10.72
CA PHE A 91 18.65 5.10 9.44
C PHE A 91 18.74 6.62 9.38
N LEU A 92 18.71 7.32 10.52
CA LEU A 92 18.71 8.78 10.58
C LEU A 92 20.08 9.31 10.99
N THR A 93 20.45 10.49 10.48
CA THR A 93 21.66 11.17 10.93
C THR A 93 21.55 11.54 12.42
N PRO A 94 22.66 11.54 13.18
CA PRO A 94 22.64 11.94 14.59
C PRO A 94 22.08 13.34 14.82
N GLU A 95 22.44 14.28 13.94
CA GLU A 95 21.94 15.65 13.99
C GLU A 95 20.42 15.71 13.78
N PHE A 96 19.91 14.99 12.77
CA PHE A 96 18.48 14.96 12.52
C PHE A 96 17.71 14.33 13.68
N ARG A 97 18.22 13.25 14.28
CA ARG A 97 17.60 12.64 15.48
C ARG A 97 17.45 13.65 16.61
N ALA A 98 18.49 14.45 16.89
CA ALA A 98 18.42 15.47 17.94
C ALA A 98 17.36 16.55 17.64
N ARG A 99 17.28 17.00 16.38
CA ARG A 99 16.24 17.96 15.94
C ARG A 99 14.84 17.35 16.03
N LEU A 100 14.70 16.08 15.65
CA LEU A 100 13.45 15.34 15.69
C LEU A 100 12.96 15.18 17.13
N GLU A 101 13.81 14.73 18.04
CA GLU A 101 13.46 14.59 19.46
C GLU A 101 13.04 15.93 20.08
N LYS A 102 13.67 17.04 19.70
CA LYS A 102 13.24 18.36 20.13
C LYS A 102 11.83 18.69 19.63
N TRP A 103 11.59 18.49 18.34
CA TRP A 103 10.30 18.75 17.73
C TRP A 103 9.20 17.85 18.34
N GLU A 104 9.48 16.57 18.58
CA GLU A 104 8.52 15.63 19.17
C GLU A 104 8.13 16.01 20.60
N ARG A 105 9.06 16.54 21.40
CA ARG A 105 8.74 17.10 22.72
C ARG A 105 7.81 18.31 22.63
N ASP A 106 8.00 19.14 21.61
CA ASP A 106 7.22 20.36 21.43
C ASP A 106 5.82 20.07 20.84
N GLN A 107 5.67 19.00 20.05
CA GLN A 107 4.40 18.68 19.35
C GLN A 107 3.61 17.51 19.97
N GLY A 108 4.25 16.61 20.72
CA GLY A 108 3.60 15.46 21.33
C GLY A 108 3.14 14.38 20.34
N VAL A 109 3.69 14.35 19.13
CA VAL A 109 3.38 13.37 18.08
C VAL A 109 4.66 12.72 17.55
N ASP A 110 4.54 11.60 16.84
CA ASP A 110 5.69 10.94 16.21
C ASP A 110 6.20 11.81 15.05
N GLY A 111 7.47 12.21 15.10
CA GLY A 111 8.08 13.09 14.12
C GLY A 111 8.45 12.42 12.80
N VAL A 112 8.57 11.09 12.75
CA VAL A 112 8.78 10.35 11.50
C VAL A 112 7.50 10.35 10.68
N PHE A 113 6.36 10.14 11.33
CA PHE A 113 5.06 10.13 10.65
C PHE A 113 4.37 11.49 10.60
N ARG A 114 4.84 12.44 11.42
CA ARG A 114 4.18 13.73 11.68
C ARG A 114 2.74 13.55 12.19
N ALA A 115 2.50 12.47 12.94
CA ALA A 115 1.16 12.06 13.37
C ALA A 115 1.21 11.26 14.69
N GLN A 116 0.07 11.13 15.37
CA GLN A 116 -0.04 10.36 16.62
C GLN A 116 -0.15 8.85 16.40
N ASN A 117 -0.69 8.44 15.25
CA ASN A 117 -0.99 7.04 14.96
C ASN A 117 0.04 6.44 14.01
N THR A 118 0.04 5.10 13.92
CA THR A 118 0.85 4.38 12.92
C THR A 118 0.07 4.25 11.61
N PRO A 119 0.67 4.55 10.45
CA PRO A 119 -0.01 4.44 9.17
C PRO A 119 -0.26 2.97 8.81
N ARG A 120 -1.38 2.70 8.13
CA ARG A 120 -1.75 1.33 7.71
C ARG A 120 -0.90 0.83 6.55
N ALA A 121 -0.43 1.75 5.72
CA ALA A 121 0.36 1.48 4.54
C ALA A 121 1.21 2.71 4.21
N TRP A 122 2.31 2.46 3.53
CA TRP A 122 3.21 3.49 3.06
C TRP A 122 3.64 3.19 1.62
N ARG A 123 3.99 4.24 0.89
CA ARG A 123 4.62 4.15 -0.42
C ARG A 123 5.77 5.14 -0.48
N VAL A 124 6.87 4.74 -1.11
CA VAL A 124 8.08 5.54 -1.25
C VAL A 124 8.37 5.68 -2.74
N GLU A 125 8.54 6.91 -3.21
CA GLU A 125 8.79 7.25 -4.60
C GLU A 125 9.98 8.19 -4.69
N TYR A 126 10.85 8.01 -5.69
CA TYR A 126 11.89 8.97 -6.00
C TYR A 126 11.25 10.32 -6.40
N ASP A 127 11.81 11.42 -5.91
CA ASP A 127 11.37 12.76 -6.31
C ASP A 127 12.48 13.49 -7.08
N ASN A 128 13.62 13.77 -6.46
CA ASN A 128 14.75 14.46 -7.09
C ASN A 128 16.08 14.19 -6.36
N SER A 129 17.21 14.57 -6.96
CA SER A 129 18.54 14.54 -6.35
C SER A 129 19.38 15.74 -6.78
N GLY A 130 20.25 16.20 -5.88
CA GLY A 130 21.09 17.38 -6.12
C GLY A 130 21.77 17.88 -4.86
N ALA A 131 22.80 18.72 -5.02
CA ALA A 131 23.51 19.36 -3.91
C ALA A 131 23.98 18.40 -2.78
N GLY A 132 24.34 17.16 -3.12
CA GLY A 132 24.76 16.15 -2.14
C GLY A 132 23.62 15.42 -1.42
N HIS A 133 22.38 15.61 -1.86
CA HIS A 133 21.20 14.97 -1.27
C HIS A 133 20.31 14.29 -2.31
N THR A 134 19.45 13.41 -1.81
CA THR A 134 18.33 12.81 -2.55
C THR A 134 17.05 13.06 -1.77
N TRP A 135 16.01 13.48 -2.48
CA TRP A 135 14.66 13.66 -1.97
C TRP A 135 13.78 12.53 -2.46
N THR A 136 13.01 12.01 -1.52
CA THR A 136 12.07 10.90 -1.73
C THR A 136 10.72 11.33 -1.20
N LEU A 137 9.67 11.07 -1.95
CA LEU A 137 8.30 11.31 -1.53
C LEU A 137 7.75 10.07 -0.84
N VAL A 138 7.33 10.21 0.41
CA VAL A 138 6.70 9.14 1.18
C VAL A 138 5.23 9.45 1.37
N ARG A 139 4.36 8.62 0.81
CA ARG A 139 2.91 8.68 1.03
C ARG A 139 2.54 7.72 2.15
N LEU A 140 2.06 8.27 3.26
CA LEU A 140 1.45 7.54 4.36
C LEU A 140 -0.05 7.41 4.12
N THR A 141 -0.61 6.24 4.39
CA THR A 141 -2.03 5.96 4.25
C THR A 141 -2.65 5.68 5.60
N TRP A 142 -3.80 6.31 5.86
CA TRP A 142 -4.53 6.25 7.12
C TRP A 142 -5.97 5.78 6.90
N GLY A 143 -6.69 5.55 7.99
CA GLY A 143 -8.10 5.14 7.98
C GLY A 143 -8.31 3.70 7.49
N ASP A 144 -9.56 3.37 7.15
CA ASP A 144 -9.94 2.06 6.62
C ASP A 144 -9.92 2.04 5.09
N ASP A 145 -9.99 0.83 4.51
CA ASP A 145 -10.00 0.65 3.05
C ASP A 145 -11.13 1.40 2.34
N SER A 146 -12.25 1.65 3.02
CA SER A 146 -13.40 2.37 2.44
C SER A 146 -13.19 3.89 2.34
N LYS A 147 -12.32 4.47 3.18
CA LYS A 147 -12.08 5.92 3.24
C LYS A 147 -10.62 6.23 3.64
N PRO A 148 -9.65 5.92 2.76
CA PRO A 148 -8.26 6.22 3.05
C PRO A 148 -8.02 7.73 3.00
N THR A 149 -7.25 8.23 3.97
CA THR A 149 -6.64 9.58 3.89
C THR A 149 -5.13 9.44 3.75
N TYR A 150 -4.49 10.50 3.24
CA TYR A 150 -3.06 10.45 2.89
C TYR A 150 -2.31 11.63 3.50
N THR A 151 -1.08 11.36 3.94
CA THR A 151 -0.09 12.38 4.27
C THR A 151 1.11 12.17 3.37
N TYR A 152 1.64 13.26 2.82
CA TYR A 152 2.83 13.21 1.98
C TYR A 152 4.00 13.82 2.73
N LEU A 153 5.13 13.11 2.75
CA LEU A 153 6.35 13.55 3.40
C LEU A 153 7.46 13.66 2.36
N ALA A 154 8.11 14.82 2.29
CA ALA A 154 9.39 14.98 1.62
C ALA A 154 10.50 14.51 2.56
N VAL A 155 11.20 13.44 2.18
CA VAL A 155 12.29 12.83 2.95
C VAL A 155 13.60 13.12 2.25
N GLN A 156 14.49 13.83 2.94
CA GLN A 156 15.83 14.15 2.47
C GLN A 156 16.83 13.12 3.01
N SER A 157 17.69 12.61 2.15
CA SER A 157 18.81 11.73 2.49
C SER A 157 20.13 12.30 1.99
N ASP A 158 21.19 12.15 2.79
CA ASP A 158 22.54 12.54 2.38
C ASP A 158 23.11 11.50 1.40
N LEU A 159 23.62 11.91 0.25
CA LEU A 159 24.13 10.96 -0.75
C LEU A 159 25.40 10.22 -0.29
N SER A 160 26.22 10.85 0.56
CA SER A 160 27.47 10.27 1.06
C SER A 160 27.23 9.11 2.04
N THR A 161 26.24 9.24 2.93
CA THR A 161 25.94 8.27 3.99
C THR A 161 24.67 7.48 3.72
N ARG A 162 23.82 7.96 2.81
CA ARG A 162 22.44 7.49 2.51
C ARG A 162 21.54 7.55 3.73
N LEU A 163 21.90 8.31 4.77
CA LEU A 163 21.09 8.46 5.97
C LEU A 163 20.05 9.53 5.75
N ILE A 164 18.88 9.36 6.38
CA ILE A 164 17.81 10.35 6.38
C ILE A 164 18.28 11.53 7.23
N SER A 165 18.37 12.69 6.61
CA SER A 165 18.84 13.93 7.22
C SER A 165 17.74 14.95 7.47
N ASP A 166 16.57 14.80 6.85
CA ASP A 166 15.39 15.62 7.14
C ASP A 166 14.08 14.94 6.70
N ILE A 167 12.97 15.29 7.37
CA ILE A 167 11.61 14.88 6.99
C ILE A 167 10.70 16.09 7.12
N LYS A 168 9.91 16.42 6.10
CA LYS A 168 8.95 17.52 6.12
C LYS A 168 7.62 17.07 5.52
N GLU A 169 6.51 17.64 5.98
CA GLU A 169 5.24 17.47 5.29
C GLU A 169 5.27 18.22 3.95
N GLU A 170 4.81 17.53 2.91
CA GLU A 170 4.70 18.05 1.55
C GLU A 170 3.27 18.58 1.36
N ASN A 171 3.10 19.90 1.45
CA ASN A 171 1.78 20.53 1.40
C ASN A 171 1.22 20.68 -0.03
N THR A 172 2.00 20.34 -1.04
CA THR A 172 1.71 20.63 -2.45
C THR A 172 0.92 19.52 -3.17
N LYS A 173 0.75 18.34 -2.54
CA LYS A 173 0.14 17.14 -3.15
C LYS A 173 -1.10 16.59 -2.42
N GLN A 174 -1.80 17.42 -1.63
CA GLN A 174 -3.01 17.02 -0.89
C GLN A 174 -4.21 16.72 -1.79
#